data_AF-A0A353MAV1-F1
#
_entry.id   AF-A0A353MAV1-F1
#
_cell.length_a   1.000
_cell.length_b   1.000
_cell.length_c   1.000
_cell.angle_alpha   90.00
_cell.angle_beta   90.00
_cell.angle_gamma   90.00
#
_symmetry.space_group_name_H-M   'P 1'
#
loop_
_entity.id
_entity.type
_entity.pdbx_description
1 polymer ?
#
loop_
_entity_poly.entity_id
_entity_poly.type
_entity_poly.pdbx_seq_one_letter_code
_entity_poly.pdbx_strand_id
1 'polypeptide(L)' 'ILTGVFATVGATGLLSGNVKQFTVQLIAIGAAAAYAVIVTLIISFVIDKTIGLRVEKEDEIMGLDQTQHSESAYN' A
#
# COMPACT_ATOMS: atom_id res chain seq x y z
N ILE A 1 -8.28 13.44 2.50
CA ILE A 1 -8.16 14.90 2.19
C ILE A 1 -9.52 15.57 2.11
N LEU A 2 -10.45 15.11 1.24
CA LEU A 2 -11.74 15.77 1.04
C LEU A 2 -12.62 15.84 2.31
N THR A 3 -12.54 14.85 3.20
CA THR A 3 -13.18 14.91 4.52
C THR A 3 -12.72 16.12 5.34
N GLY A 4 -11.46 16.54 5.21
CA GLY A 4 -10.94 17.74 5.85
C GLY A 4 -11.50 19.04 5.29
N VAL A 5 -12.08 19.01 4.08
CA VAL A 5 -12.65 20.16 3.38
C VAL A 5 -14.15 20.26 3.63
N PHE A 6 -14.87 19.14 3.50
CA PHE A 6 -16.34 19.12 3.42
C PHE A 6 -17.05 18.61 4.68
N ALA A 7 -16.35 18.18 5.74
CA ALA A 7 -17.02 17.68 6.94
C ALA A 7 -17.95 18.72 7.58
N THR A 8 -19.17 18.30 7.93
CA THR A 8 -20.19 19.15 8.57
C THR A 8 -20.87 18.50 9.79
N VAL A 9 -20.69 17.19 9.99
CA VAL A 9 -21.27 16.42 11.10
C VAL A 9 -20.16 15.66 11.81
N GLY A 10 -20.14 15.69 13.15
CA GLY A 10 -19.11 15.06 13.99
C GLY A 10 -17.75 15.78 13.99
N ALA A 11 -17.46 16.58 12.95
CA ALA A 11 -16.39 17.57 12.88
C ALA A 11 -16.76 18.62 11.82
N THR A 12 -16.03 19.73 11.79
CA THR A 12 -16.16 20.76 10.74
C THR A 12 -14.93 20.78 9.85
N GLY A 13 -15.12 20.93 8.55
CA GLY A 13 -14.06 21.02 7.55
C GLY A 13 -13.68 22.45 7.19
N LEU A 14 -12.75 22.58 6.25
CA LEU A 14 -12.20 23.86 5.79
C LEU A 14 -13.28 24.85 5.32
N LEU A 15 -14.30 24.38 4.59
CA LEU A 15 -15.38 25.24 4.10
C LEU A 15 -16.28 25.78 5.21
N SER A 16 -16.25 25.15 6.38
CA SER A 16 -16.90 25.63 7.61
C SER A 16 -15.96 26.46 8.48
N GLY A 17 -14.80 26.88 7.95
CA GLY A 17 -13.80 27.70 8.64
C GLY A 17 -12.79 26.91 9.48
N ASN A 18 -12.91 25.58 9.55
CA ASN A 18 -12.02 24.76 10.36
C ASN A 18 -10.80 24.27 9.58
N VAL A 19 -9.77 25.11 9.54
CA VAL A 19 -8.47 24.80 8.91
C VAL A 19 -7.77 23.63 9.61
N LYS A 20 -7.94 23.49 10.93
CA LYS A 20 -7.29 22.44 11.72
C LYS A 20 -7.66 21.05 11.21
N GLN A 21 -8.93 20.81 10.87
CA GLN A 21 -9.37 19.51 10.37
C GLN A 21 -8.70 19.14 9.04
N PHE A 22 -8.48 20.11 8.15
CA PHE A 22 -7.76 19.88 6.90
C PHE A 22 -6.29 19.53 7.14
N THR A 23 -5.60 20.27 8.02
CA THR A 23 -4.20 20.00 8.38
C THR A 23 -4.03 18.62 9.04
N VAL A 24 -4.94 18.23 9.95
CA VAL A 24 -4.93 16.91 10.58
C VAL A 24 -5.01 15.80 9.53
N GLN A 25 -5.83 15.96 8.49
CA GLN A 25 -5.96 14.96 7.43
C GLN A 25 -4.70 14.84 6.57
N LEU A 26 -3.97 15.94 6.35
CA LEU A 26 -2.68 15.90 5.64
C LEU A 26 -1.62 15.15 6.45
N ILE A 27 -1.53 15.43 7.75
CA ILE A 27 -0.59 14.74 8.65
C ILE A 27 -0.94 13.26 8.74
N ALA A 28 -2.22 12.91 8.91
CA ALA A 28 -2.67 11.53 9.01
C ALA A 28 -2.30 10.71 7.76
N ILE A 29 -2.56 11.25 6.56
CA ILE A 29 -2.22 10.59 5.31
C ILE A 29 -0.70 10.51 5.13
N GLY A 30 0.03 11.57 5.45
CA GLY A 30 1.49 11.58 5.40
C GLY A 30 2.11 10.51 6.31
N ALA A 31 1.63 10.41 7.56
CA ALA A 31 2.08 9.41 8.51
C ALA A 31 1.75 7.99 8.05
N ALA A 32 0.50 7.74 7.60
CA ALA A 32 0.08 6.43 7.11
C ALA A 32 0.88 6.01 5.87
N ALA A 33 1.09 6.91 4.91
CA ALA A 33 1.88 6.64 3.72
C ALA A 33 3.34 6.37 4.06
N ALA A 34 3.96 7.20 4.91
CA ALA A 34 5.34 7.00 5.34
C ALA A 34 5.50 5.65 6.05
N TYR A 35 4.60 5.31 6.96
CA TYR A 35 4.61 4.02 7.63
C TYR A 35 4.46 2.87 6.64
N ALA A 36 3.45 2.91 5.77
CA ALA A 36 3.20 1.85 4.79
C ALA A 36 4.40 1.64 3.87
N VAL A 37 5.00 2.71 3.33
CA VAL A 37 6.17 2.60 2.46
C VAL A 37 7.37 2.07 3.23
N ILE A 38 7.74 2.68 4.36
CA ILE A 38 8.96 2.33 5.09
C ILE A 38 8.88 0.90 5.61
N VAL A 39 7.78 0.54 6.27
CA VAL A 39 7.62 -0.78 6.87
C VAL A 39 7.53 -1.86 5.80
N THR A 40 6.79 -1.63 4.72
CA THR A 40 6.74 -2.59 3.60
C THR A 40 8.10 -2.75 2.96
N LEU A 41 8.87 -1.68 2.75
CA LEU A 41 10.22 -1.79 2.19
C LEU A 41 11.16 -2.59 3.10
N ILE A 42 11.09 -2.37 4.42
CA ILE A 42 11.88 -3.14 5.39
C ILE A 42 11.50 -4.62 5.33
N ILE A 43 10.20 -4.95 5.34
CA ILE A 43 9.72 -6.33 5.28
C ILE A 43 10.16 -6.98 3.97
N SER A 44 9.89 -6.34 2.83
CA SER A 44 10.27 -6.85 1.52
C SER A 44 11.77 -7.05 1.39
N PHE A 45 12.58 -6.12 1.91
CA PHE A 45 14.05 -6.27 1.91
C PHE A 45 14.51 -7.44 2.77
N VAL A 46 13.94 -7.62 3.95
CA VAL A 46 14.28 -8.75 4.82
C VAL A 46 13.91 -10.07 4.16
N ILE A 47 12.72 -10.19 3.58
CA ILE A 47 12.26 -11.40 2.87
C ILE A 47 13.15 -11.70 1.67
N ASP A 48 13.49 -10.68 0.87
CA ASP A 48 14.36 -10.81 -0.29
C ASP A 48 15.75 -11.34 0.09
N LYS A 49 16.26 -10.96 1.26
CA LYS A 49 17.56 -11.42 1.77
C LYS A 49 17.54 -12.79 2.44
N THR A 50 16.40 -13.25 2.93
CA THR A 50 16.31 -14.52 3.67
C THR A 50 15.86 -15.68 2.79
N ILE A 51 14.72 -15.52 2.11
CA ILE A 51 14.09 -16.60 1.34
C ILE A 51 13.90 -16.25 -0.14
N GLY A 52 14.03 -14.97 -0.50
CA GLY A 52 13.74 -14.48 -1.85
C GLY A 52 12.25 -14.24 -2.07
N LEU A 53 11.89 -13.07 -2.61
CA LEU A 53 10.49 -12.71 -2.89
C LEU A 53 10.06 -13.09 -4.32
N ARG A 54 11.02 -13.20 -5.25
CA ARG A 54 10.78 -13.46 -6.68
C ARG A 54 11.29 -14.84 -7.03
N VAL A 55 10.55 -15.56 -7.88
CA VAL A 55 10.95 -16.86 -8.44
C VAL A 55 12.17 -16.71 -9.36
N GLU A 56 12.81 -17.83 -9.68
CA GLU A 56 13.87 -17.85 -10.68
C GLU A 56 13.36 -17.39 -12.05
N LYS A 57 14.25 -16.84 -12.87
CA LYS A 57 13.88 -16.17 -14.12
C LYS A 57 13.29 -17.15 -15.13
N GLU A 58 13.82 -18.36 -15.14
CA GLU A 58 13.37 -19.48 -15.95
C GLU A 58 11.94 -19.89 -15.58
N ASP A 59 11.64 -19.96 -14.28
CA ASP A 59 10.30 -20.27 -13.77
C ASP A 59 9.29 -19.15 -14.07
N GLU A 60 9.72 -17.89 -14.01
CA GLU A 60 8.90 -16.75 -14.39
C GLU A 60 8.54 -16.76 -15.89
N ILE A 61 9.47 -17.19 -16.74
CA ILE A 61 9.27 -17.31 -18.20
C ILE A 61 8.34 -18.49 -18.53
N MET A 62 8.53 -19.63 -17.86
CA MET A 62 7.73 -20.84 -18.10
C MET A 62 6.30 -20.71 -17.55
N GLY A 63 6.10 -19.83 -16.57
CA GLY A 63 4.80 -19.51 -15.97
C GLY A 63 4.61 -20.18 -14.60
N LEU A 64 4.07 -19.40 -13.65
CA LEU A 64 3.90 -19.84 -12.25
C LEU A 64 2.95 -21.03 -12.09
N ASP A 65 1.91 -21.10 -12.92
CA ASP A 65 0.95 -22.21 -12.88
C ASP A 65 1.68 -23.54 -13.16
N GLN A 66 2.57 -23.56 -14.14
CA GLN A 66 3.32 -24.75 -14.51
C GLN A 66 4.46 -25.06 -13.52
N THR A 67 5.17 -24.03 -13.04
CA THR A 67 6.38 -24.19 -12.23
C THR A 67 6.11 -24.37 -10.74
N GLN A 68 5.14 -23.64 -10.18
CA GLN A 68 4.81 -23.67 -8.75
C GLN A 68 3.57 -24.52 -8.45
N HIS A 69 2.64 -24.64 -9.38
CA HIS A 69 1.38 -25.36 -9.17
C HIS A 69 1.23 -26.64 -9.99
N SER A 70 2.15 -26.92 -10.93
CA SER A 70 2.07 -28.08 -11.85
C SER A 70 0.76 -28.16 -12.64
N GLU A 71 0.14 -27.00 -12.92
CA GLU A 71 -1.14 -26.86 -13.59
C GLU A 71 -1.00 -26.07 -14.90
N SER A 72 -1.88 -26.33 -15.88
CA SER A 72 -2.07 -25.46 -17.05
C SER A 72 -3.43 -24.78 -16.93
N ALA A 73 -3.45 -23.44 -16.94
CA ALA A 73 -4.68 -22.65 -16.80
C ALA A 73 -5.71 -22.90 -17.91
N TYR A 74 -5.25 -23.34 -19.09
CA TYR A 74 -6.09 -23.65 -20.24
C TYR A 74 -5.64 -24.95 -20.91
N ASN A 75 -6.61 -25.74 -21.41
CA ASN A 75 -6.41 -26.92 -22.24
C ASN A 75 -6.90 -26.64 -23.66
#